data_AF-A0A4R4QID8-F1
#
_entry.id   AF-A0A4R4QID8-F1
#
_cell.length_a   1.000
_cell.length_b   1.000
_cell.length_c   1.000
_cell.angle_alpha   90.00
_cell.angle_beta   90.00
_cell.angle_gamma   90.00
#
_symmetry.space_group_name_H-M   'P 1'
#
loop_
_entity.id
_entity.type
_entity.pdbx_description
1 polymer ?
#
loop_
_entity_poly.entity_id
_entity_poly.type
_entity_poly.pdbx_seq_one_letter_code
_entity_poly.pdbx_strand_id
1 'polypeptide(L)'
;MSKESEKTRRLWVALRHQAQLKGFRVVVRSMEATASAYCDYGTKKVVISDRLNPADALARLAHEVGHVYLHTNLSLQDRGIREIEAELFAYAMLADHGIRPDDSLLHYIASWAMRVAPHAPEDLVGTISEQLVPATRQVSVQVHRYLRDHMQPARSGPAEPPFLPSDHDGPVL
;
A
#
# COMPACT_ATOMS: atom_id res chain seq x y z
N MET A 1 -12.54 12.25 -12.11
CA MET A 1 -11.48 11.57 -11.34
C MET A 1 -10.88 10.47 -12.21
N SER A 2 -9.56 10.39 -12.38
CA SER A 2 -8.95 9.34 -13.23
C SER A 2 -9.00 7.97 -12.54
N LYS A 3 -8.98 6.87 -13.32
CA LYS A 3 -8.92 5.49 -12.79
C LYS A 3 -7.70 5.29 -11.87
N GLU A 4 -6.60 5.96 -12.17
CA GLU A 4 -5.35 5.89 -11.40
C GLU A 4 -5.45 6.62 -10.05
N SER A 5 -6.11 7.78 -10.02
CA SER A 5 -6.44 8.48 -8.77
C SER A 5 -7.35 7.63 -7.88
N GLU A 6 -8.30 6.90 -8.47
CA GLU A 6 -9.18 6.00 -7.73
C GLU A 6 -8.44 4.78 -7.16
N LYS A 7 -7.55 4.14 -7.93
CA LYS A 7 -6.70 3.05 -7.43
C LYS A 7 -5.85 3.51 -6.24
N THR A 8 -5.19 4.66 -6.38
CA THR A 8 -4.35 5.27 -5.34
C THR A 8 -5.15 5.48 -4.06
N ARG A 9 -6.35 6.07 -4.17
CA ARG A 9 -7.24 6.31 -3.04
C ARG A 9 -7.69 5.00 -2.36
N ARG A 10 -8.10 4.00 -3.14
CA ARG A 10 -8.56 2.70 -2.60
C ARG A 10 -7.44 2.00 -1.84
N LEU A 11 -6.24 1.94 -2.42
CA LEU A 11 -5.10 1.31 -1.76
C LEU A 11 -4.69 2.07 -0.49
N TRP A 12 -4.68 3.40 -0.51
CA TRP A 12 -4.44 4.22 0.67
C TRP A 12 -5.36 3.85 1.84
N VAL A 13 -6.68 3.76 1.58
CA VAL A 13 -7.66 3.39 2.61
C VAL A 13 -7.40 1.99 3.15
N ALA A 14 -7.11 1.03 2.27
CA ALA A 14 -6.83 -0.34 2.68
C ALA A 14 -5.55 -0.47 3.52
N LEU A 15 -4.45 0.18 3.11
CA LEU A 15 -3.18 0.17 3.87
C LEU A 15 -3.32 0.88 5.22
N ARG A 16 -4.05 2.00 5.27
CA ARG A 16 -4.39 2.65 6.54
C ARG A 16 -5.16 1.71 7.47
N HIS A 17 -6.09 0.92 6.94
CA HIS A 17 -6.79 -0.08 7.72
C HIS A 17 -5.85 -1.18 8.24
N GLN A 18 -4.87 -1.63 7.46
CA GLN A 18 -3.87 -2.60 7.93
C GLN A 18 -3.02 -2.04 9.09
N ALA A 19 -2.58 -0.79 9.01
CA ALA A 19 -1.91 -0.13 10.14
C ALA A 19 -2.78 -0.14 11.41
N GLN A 20 -4.08 0.16 11.26
CA GLN A 20 -5.03 0.18 12.38
C GLN A 20 -5.25 -1.20 13.01
N LEU A 21 -5.27 -2.28 12.22
CA LEU A 21 -5.34 -3.65 12.75
C LEU A 21 -4.13 -4.01 13.62
N LYS A 22 -2.99 -3.36 13.41
CA LYS A 22 -1.78 -3.47 14.23
C LYS A 22 -1.70 -2.44 15.36
N GLY A 23 -2.77 -1.67 15.57
CA GLY A 23 -2.86 -0.64 16.61
C GLY A 23 -2.23 0.69 16.24
N PHE A 24 -1.78 0.88 15.00
CA PHE A 24 -1.20 2.14 14.53
C PHE A 24 -2.24 3.05 13.90
N ARG A 25 -2.15 4.35 14.19
CA ARG A 25 -2.94 5.37 13.49
C ARG A 25 -2.11 6.04 12.40
N VAL A 26 -2.67 6.15 11.20
CA VAL A 26 -2.06 6.95 10.13
C VAL A 26 -2.46 8.41 10.29
N VAL A 27 -1.47 9.30 10.29
CA VAL A 27 -1.63 10.75 10.42
C VAL A 27 -0.91 11.42 9.26
N VAL A 28 -1.59 12.35 8.59
CA VAL A 28 -0.99 13.22 7.58
C VAL A 28 -0.82 14.60 8.20
N ARG A 29 0.40 15.17 8.15
CA ARG A 29 0.71 16.48 8.73
C ARG A 29 1.94 17.11 8.09
N SER A 30 2.13 18.41 8.32
CA SER A 30 3.39 19.05 7.94
C SER A 30 4.55 18.58 8.81
N MET A 31 5.70 18.42 8.17
CA MET A 31 6.94 17.93 8.76
C MET A 31 8.09 18.86 8.35
N GLU A 32 9.15 18.87 9.17
CA GLU A 32 10.40 19.55 8.83
C GLU A 32 10.97 19.02 7.51
N ALA A 33 11.66 19.89 6.76
CA ALA A 33 11.79 19.78 5.30
C ALA A 33 12.43 18.48 4.75
N THR A 34 13.17 17.72 5.55
CA THR A 34 13.89 16.52 5.08
C THR A 34 13.16 15.20 5.32
N ALA A 35 12.11 15.16 6.14
CA ALA A 35 11.42 13.93 6.49
C ALA A 35 10.11 13.77 5.70
N SER A 36 9.99 12.68 4.94
CA SER A 36 8.83 12.38 4.10
C SER A 36 7.76 11.52 4.82
N ALA A 37 8.20 10.61 5.69
CA ALA A 37 7.35 9.76 6.53
C ALA A 37 8.18 9.13 7.65
N TYR A 38 7.51 8.58 8.67
CA TYR A 38 8.11 7.69 9.67
C TYR A 38 7.07 6.95 10.51
N CYS A 39 7.51 5.83 11.10
CA CYS A 39 6.76 5.05 12.09
C CYS A 39 7.22 5.38 13.53
N ASP A 40 6.31 5.93 14.33
CA ASP A 40 6.49 6.15 15.76
C ASP A 40 5.90 4.97 16.54
N TYR A 41 6.78 4.06 16.97
CA TYR A 41 6.40 2.87 17.74
C TYR A 41 5.95 3.18 19.16
N GLY A 42 6.40 4.29 19.75
CA GLY A 42 6.06 4.70 21.11
C GLY A 42 4.64 5.25 21.20
N THR A 43 4.24 6.10 20.25
CA THR A 43 2.87 6.64 20.19
C THR A 43 1.93 5.87 19.25
N LYS A 44 2.43 4.79 18.63
CA LYS A 44 1.72 3.95 17.64
C LYS A 44 1.11 4.78 16.52
N LYS A 45 1.97 5.54 15.82
CA LYS A 45 1.57 6.37 14.68
C LYS A 45 2.43 6.08 13.46
N VAL A 46 1.79 6.04 12.30
CA VAL A 46 2.45 6.20 11.01
C VAL A 46 2.20 7.63 10.57
N VAL A 47 3.27 8.40 10.36
CA VAL A 47 3.18 9.82 10.03
C VAL A 47 3.65 9.99 8.59
N ILE A 48 2.81 10.62 7.75
CA ILE A 48 3.10 10.92 6.35
C ILE A 48 3.10 12.45 6.18
N SER A 49 4.08 12.97 5.45
CA SER A 49 4.15 14.41 5.15
C SER A 49 3.00 14.85 4.23
N ASP A 50 2.37 15.97 4.55
CA ASP A 50 1.32 16.61 3.74
C ASP A 50 1.82 17.27 2.45
N ARG A 51 3.15 17.34 2.28
CA ARG A 51 3.80 17.95 1.11
C ARG A 51 3.97 16.99 -0.07
N LEU A 52 3.74 15.70 0.15
CA LEU A 52 3.89 14.67 -0.89
C LEU A 52 2.69 14.68 -1.82
N ASN A 53 2.94 14.44 -3.12
CA ASN A 53 1.84 14.14 -4.03
C ASN A 53 1.19 12.79 -3.66
N PRO A 54 -0.03 12.48 -4.14
CA PRO A 54 -0.75 11.27 -3.71
C PRO A 54 -0.01 9.95 -3.98
N ALA A 55 0.77 9.85 -5.06
CA ALA A 55 1.50 8.63 -5.39
C ALA A 55 2.69 8.44 -4.43
N ASP A 56 3.47 9.50 -4.19
CA ASP A 56 4.60 9.48 -3.26
C ASP A 56 4.12 9.24 -1.81
N ALA A 57 3.02 9.87 -1.41
CA ALA A 57 2.40 9.65 -0.11
C ALA A 57 1.98 8.19 0.06
N LEU A 58 1.37 7.58 -0.97
CA LEU A 58 0.97 6.18 -0.94
C LEU A 58 2.18 5.24 -0.85
N ALA A 59 3.25 5.52 -1.60
CA ALA A 59 4.48 4.73 -1.54
C ALA A 59 5.12 4.79 -0.15
N ARG A 60 5.19 5.98 0.45
CA ARG A 60 5.67 6.15 1.82
C ARG A 60 4.77 5.47 2.85
N LEU A 61 3.44 5.55 2.69
CA LEU A 61 2.52 4.80 3.55
C LEU A 61 2.75 3.28 3.47
N ALA A 62 2.94 2.74 2.26
CA ALA A 62 3.20 1.32 2.08
C ALA A 62 4.52 0.90 2.76
N HIS A 63 5.56 1.72 2.65
CA HIS A 63 6.84 1.52 3.36
C HIS A 63 6.64 1.47 4.88
N GLU A 64 5.95 2.46 5.45
CA GLU A 64 5.72 2.51 6.90
C GLU A 64 4.81 1.37 7.40
N VAL A 65 3.86 0.90 6.59
CA VAL A 65 3.08 -0.30 6.91
C VAL A 65 3.96 -1.55 6.90
N GLY A 66 4.92 -1.64 5.98
CA GLY A 66 5.94 -2.68 5.98
C GLY A 66 6.68 -2.72 7.32
N HIS A 67 7.17 -1.57 7.78
CA HIS A 67 7.76 -1.42 9.11
C HIS A 67 6.85 -1.92 10.24
N VAL A 68 5.57 -1.55 10.23
CA VAL A 68 4.59 -1.99 11.25
C VAL A 68 4.42 -3.52 11.29
N TYR A 69 4.49 -4.21 10.14
CA TYR A 69 4.28 -5.65 10.07
C TYR A 69 5.55 -6.46 10.31
N LEU A 70 6.71 -5.94 9.88
CA LEU A 70 7.97 -6.65 9.90
C LEU A 70 8.77 -6.37 11.18
N HIS A 71 8.76 -5.13 11.67
CA HIS A 71 9.68 -4.73 12.73
C HIS A 71 8.93 -4.35 14.00
N THR A 72 8.89 -5.27 14.96
CA THR A 72 8.30 -5.02 16.28
C THR A 72 9.35 -4.68 17.34
N ASN A 73 10.60 -5.10 17.13
CA ASN A 73 11.73 -4.78 17.99
C ASN A 73 12.93 -4.31 17.16
N LEU A 74 13.17 -2.99 17.16
CA LEU A 74 14.17 -2.35 16.31
C LEU A 74 15.63 -2.68 16.70
N SER A 75 15.87 -3.23 17.89
CA SER A 75 17.22 -3.53 18.38
C SER A 75 17.74 -4.91 17.95
N LEU A 76 16.88 -5.77 17.39
CA LEU A 76 17.25 -7.15 17.04
C LEU A 76 17.76 -7.31 15.61
N GLN A 77 17.66 -6.26 14.78
CA GLN A 77 17.97 -6.35 13.36
C GLN A 77 18.64 -5.08 12.83
N ASP A 78 19.60 -5.28 11.93
CA ASP A 78 20.33 -4.20 11.27
C ASP A 78 19.38 -3.21 10.59
N ARG A 79 19.68 -1.92 10.71
CA ARG A 79 18.83 -0.86 10.13
C ARG A 79 18.72 -1.01 8.61
N GLY A 80 19.81 -1.33 7.93
CA GLY A 80 19.83 -1.48 6.46
C GLY A 80 18.89 -2.59 5.99
N ILE A 81 18.91 -3.73 6.66
CA ILE A 81 18.01 -4.85 6.34
C ILE A 81 16.54 -4.43 6.51
N ARG A 82 16.21 -3.79 7.64
CA ARG A 82 14.85 -3.32 7.93
C ARG A 82 14.32 -2.35 6.86
N GLU A 83 15.14 -1.40 6.42
CA GLU A 83 14.73 -0.42 5.41
C GLU A 83 14.49 -1.10 4.04
N ILE A 84 15.27 -2.13 3.71
CA ILE A 84 15.10 -2.88 2.46
C ILE A 84 13.86 -3.74 2.48
N GLU A 85 13.61 -4.45 3.58
CA GLU A 85 12.38 -5.22 3.72
C GLU A 85 11.15 -4.30 3.61
N ALA A 86 11.19 -3.12 4.22
CA ALA A 86 10.11 -2.15 4.11
C ALA A 86 9.93 -1.59 2.69
N GLU A 87 11.03 -1.30 1.99
CA GLU A 87 10.97 -0.80 0.61
C GLU A 87 10.49 -1.89 -0.37
N LEU A 88 10.94 -3.13 -0.19
CA LEU A 88 10.47 -4.30 -0.96
C LEU A 88 8.99 -4.59 -0.70
N PHE A 89 8.56 -4.48 0.56
CA PHE A 89 7.16 -4.62 0.92
C PHE A 89 6.32 -3.56 0.21
N ALA A 90 6.76 -2.29 0.23
CA ALA A 90 6.08 -1.19 -0.45
C ALA A 90 5.99 -1.44 -1.96
N TYR A 91 7.10 -1.84 -2.59
CA TYR A 91 7.15 -2.19 -3.99
C TYR A 91 6.14 -3.29 -4.33
N ALA A 92 6.11 -4.38 -3.57
CA ALA A 92 5.21 -5.49 -3.81
C ALA A 92 3.74 -5.09 -3.70
N MET A 93 3.38 -4.27 -2.70
CA MET A 93 2.01 -3.76 -2.56
C MET A 93 1.61 -2.85 -3.74
N LEU A 94 2.46 -1.92 -4.14
CA LEU A 94 2.16 -1.01 -5.26
C LEU A 94 2.03 -1.80 -6.58
N ALA A 95 2.96 -2.71 -6.85
CA ALA A 95 2.98 -3.56 -8.03
C ALA A 95 1.75 -4.47 -8.13
N ASP A 96 1.33 -5.08 -7.01
CA ASP A 96 0.11 -5.93 -6.92
C ASP A 96 -1.18 -5.17 -7.28
N HIS A 97 -1.17 -3.84 -7.15
CA HIS A 97 -2.28 -2.96 -7.54
C HIS A 97 -2.07 -2.23 -8.88
N GLY A 98 -1.00 -2.56 -9.60
CA GLY A 98 -0.67 -1.97 -10.91
C GLY A 98 -0.27 -0.50 -10.83
N ILE A 99 0.23 -0.05 -9.69
CA ILE A 99 0.87 1.25 -9.49
C ILE A 99 2.36 0.98 -9.63
N ARG A 100 2.97 1.26 -10.79
CA ARG A 100 4.37 0.91 -11.02
C ARG A 100 5.28 1.83 -10.23
N PRO A 101 6.09 1.28 -9.30
CA PRO A 101 7.27 2.00 -8.81
C PRO A 101 8.27 2.10 -9.97
N ASP A 102 9.12 3.13 -9.95
CA ASP A 102 10.17 3.30 -10.97
C ASP A 102 11.12 2.09 -10.99
N ASP A 103 11.49 1.62 -12.19
CA ASP A 103 12.40 0.48 -12.43
C ASP A 103 13.81 0.74 -11.83
N SER A 104 14.12 2.01 -11.54
CA SER A 104 15.33 2.40 -10.80
C SER A 104 15.39 1.80 -9.38
N LEU A 105 14.25 1.49 -8.76
CA LEU A 105 14.19 0.93 -7.41
C LEU A 105 14.65 -0.54 -7.38
N LEU A 106 14.29 -1.32 -8.40
CA LEU A 106 14.79 -2.69 -8.53
C LEU A 106 16.30 -2.71 -8.78
N HIS A 107 16.80 -1.80 -9.61
CA HIS A 107 18.24 -1.61 -9.81
C HIS A 107 18.96 -1.18 -8.52
N TYR A 108 18.33 -0.30 -7.73
CA TYR A 108 18.86 0.13 -6.45
C TYR A 108 18.98 -1.05 -5.46
N ILE A 109 17.91 -1.82 -5.29
CA ILE A 109 17.88 -3.00 -4.41
C ILE A 109 18.93 -4.03 -4.85
N ALA A 110 19.02 -4.32 -6.16
CA ALA A 110 20.04 -5.22 -6.70
C ALA A 110 21.47 -4.71 -6.46
N SER A 111 21.72 -3.41 -6.66
CA SER A 111 23.04 -2.80 -6.46
C SER A 111 23.49 -2.80 -4.99
N TRP A 112 22.55 -2.80 -4.04
CA TRP A 112 22.85 -2.82 -2.61
C TRP A 112 23.04 -4.25 -2.08
N ALA A 113 22.27 -5.23 -2.59
CA ALA A 113 22.51 -6.65 -2.29
C ALA A 113 23.96 -7.06 -2.61
N MET A 114 24.51 -6.53 -3.72
CA MET A 114 25.92 -6.71 -4.09
C MET A 114 26.92 -6.00 -3.15
N ARG A 115 26.52 -4.93 -2.45
CA ARG A 115 27.39 -4.16 -1.54
C ARG A 115 27.43 -4.71 -0.12
N VAL A 116 26.32 -5.24 0.38
CA VAL A 116 26.21 -5.68 1.79
C VAL A 116 26.58 -7.13 2.01
N ALA A 117 26.44 -7.97 0.98
CA ALA A 117 26.95 -9.32 1.00
C ALA A 117 27.75 -9.60 -0.29
N PRO A 118 28.90 -8.94 -0.49
CA PRO A 118 29.70 -9.07 -1.71
C PRO A 118 30.23 -10.50 -1.95
N HIS A 119 30.20 -11.35 -0.91
CA HIS A 119 30.72 -12.72 -0.94
C HIS A 119 29.69 -13.80 -0.56
N ALA A 120 28.44 -13.43 -0.23
CA ALA A 120 27.36 -14.37 0.13
C ALA A 120 25.95 -13.75 -0.08
N PRO A 121 25.62 -13.26 -1.29
CA PRO A 121 24.35 -12.58 -1.56
C PRO A 121 23.11 -13.48 -1.31
N GLU A 122 23.26 -14.79 -1.43
CA GLU A 122 22.23 -15.79 -1.14
C GLU A 122 21.80 -15.81 0.33
N ASP A 123 22.72 -15.64 1.28
CA ASP A 123 22.42 -15.60 2.71
C ASP A 123 21.62 -14.33 3.08
N LEU A 124 21.92 -13.22 2.40
CA LEU A 124 21.18 -11.97 2.54
C LEU A 124 19.77 -12.08 1.96
N VAL A 125 19.62 -12.72 0.79
CA VAL A 125 18.30 -13.00 0.20
C VAL A 125 17.48 -13.89 1.12
N GLY A 126 18.08 -14.95 1.69
CA GLY A 126 17.46 -15.81 2.69
C GLY A 126 16.95 -14.97 3.86
N THR A 127 17.85 -14.24 4.51
CA THR A 127 17.56 -13.38 5.67
C THR A 127 16.40 -12.41 5.41
N ILE A 128 16.44 -11.68 4.29
CA ILE A 128 15.39 -10.71 3.92
C ILE A 128 14.05 -11.43 3.65
N SER A 129 14.10 -12.57 2.96
CA SER A 129 12.89 -13.25 2.50
C SER A 129 12.09 -13.91 3.63
N GLU A 130 12.77 -14.33 4.71
CA GLU A 130 12.18 -15.06 5.84
C GLU A 130 10.97 -14.35 6.45
N GLN A 131 11.08 -13.05 6.68
CA GLN A 131 10.00 -12.25 7.26
C GLN A 131 9.17 -11.52 6.20
N LEU A 132 9.85 -11.04 5.15
CA LEU A 132 9.22 -10.26 4.08
C LEU A 132 8.12 -11.03 3.35
N VAL A 133 8.39 -12.26 2.92
CA VAL A 133 7.46 -13.02 2.05
C VAL A 133 6.15 -13.36 2.79
N PRO A 134 6.18 -13.92 4.02
CA PRO A 134 4.96 -14.19 4.76
C PRO A 134 4.15 -12.92 5.06
N ALA A 135 4.81 -11.85 5.49
CA ALA A 135 4.15 -10.58 5.81
C ALA A 135 3.49 -9.96 4.58
N THR A 136 4.21 -9.89 3.45
CA THR A 136 3.69 -9.36 2.18
C THR A 136 2.49 -10.17 1.69
N ARG A 137 2.59 -11.50 1.71
CA ARG A 137 1.48 -12.38 1.34
C ARG A 137 0.27 -12.17 2.23
N GLN A 138 0.47 -12.12 3.54
CA GLN A 138 -0.59 -11.89 4.51
C GLN A 138 -1.31 -10.56 4.23
N VAL A 139 -0.55 -9.48 4.07
CA VAL A 139 -1.12 -8.15 3.86
C VAL A 139 -1.82 -8.04 2.51
N SER A 140 -1.24 -8.57 1.43
CA SER A 140 -1.89 -8.59 0.11
C SER A 140 -3.27 -9.28 0.20
N VAL A 141 -3.36 -10.46 0.82
CA VAL A 141 -4.63 -11.16 1.02
C VAL A 141 -5.63 -10.32 1.82
N GLN A 142 -5.18 -9.67 2.90
CA GLN A 142 -6.02 -8.82 3.75
C GLN A 142 -6.50 -7.56 3.01
N VAL A 143 -5.63 -6.93 2.22
CA VAL A 143 -5.96 -5.75 1.41
C VAL A 143 -6.96 -6.10 0.31
N HIS A 144 -6.74 -7.17 -0.45
CA HIS A 144 -7.69 -7.62 -1.48
C HIS A 144 -9.06 -7.95 -0.89
N ARG A 145 -9.10 -8.61 0.27
CA ARG A 145 -10.34 -8.87 1.00
C ARG A 145 -11.03 -7.58 1.41
N TYR A 146 -10.31 -6.67 2.06
CA TYR A 146 -10.87 -5.38 2.49
C TYR A 146 -11.46 -4.60 1.30
N LEU A 147 -10.73 -4.51 0.19
CA LEU A 147 -11.17 -3.83 -1.02
C LEU A 147 -12.41 -4.47 -1.64
N ARG A 148 -12.50 -5.81 -1.64
CA ARG A 148 -13.68 -6.54 -2.11
C ARG A 148 -14.92 -6.28 -1.26
N ASP A 149 -14.74 -6.24 0.05
CA ASP A 149 -15.86 -6.22 1.00
C ASP A 149 -16.39 -4.79 1.22
N HIS A 150 -15.52 -3.78 1.12
CA HIS A 150 -15.85 -2.39 1.51
C HIS A 150 -15.73 -1.38 0.37
N MET A 151 -15.10 -1.75 -0.74
CA MET A 151 -14.75 -0.82 -1.82
C MET A 151 -15.09 -1.42 -3.19
N GLN A 152 -16.22 -2.14 -3.32
CA GLN A 152 -16.71 -2.57 -4.62
C GLN A 152 -16.91 -1.34 -5.53
N PRO A 153 -16.61 -1.43 -6.83
CA PRO A 153 -17.09 -0.42 -7.77
C PRO A 153 -18.60 -0.31 -7.58
N ALA A 154 -19.15 0.90 -7.66
CA ALA A 154 -20.59 1.10 -7.65
C ALA A 154 -21.20 0.11 -8.64
N ARG A 155 -22.12 -0.75 -8.17
CA ARG A 155 -22.81 -1.67 -9.06
C ARG A 155 -23.45 -0.82 -10.15
N SER A 156 -23.04 -1.03 -11.40
CA SER A 156 -23.92 -0.74 -12.52
C SER A 156 -25.13 -1.64 -12.30
N GLY A 157 -26.21 -1.09 -11.74
CA GLY A 157 -27.49 -1.77 -11.76
C GLY A 157 -27.84 -2.10 -13.22
N PRO A 158 -28.70 -3.10 -13.48
CA PRO A 158 -29.25 -3.24 -14.82
C PRO A 158 -29.78 -1.87 -15.24
N ALA A 159 -29.45 -1.44 -16.46
CA ALA A 159 -30.06 -0.26 -17.05
C ALA A 159 -31.57 -0.40 -16.86
N GLU A 160 -32.20 0.55 -16.17
CA GLU A 160 -33.65 0.65 -16.21
C GLU A 160 -34.03 0.60 -17.69
N PRO A 161 -34.90 -0.34 -18.11
CA PRO A 161 -35.39 -0.30 -19.47
C PRO A 161 -36.00 1.09 -19.68
N PRO A 162 -35.78 1.72 -20.85
CA PRO A 162 -36.35 3.03 -21.11
C PRO A 162 -37.84 2.96 -20.80
N PHE A 163 -38.29 3.87 -19.95
CA PHE A 163 -39.69 4.03 -19.57
C PHE A 163 -40.48 4.14 -20.88
N LEU A 164 -41.14 3.05 -21.28
CA LEU A 164 -42.12 3.12 -22.36
C LEU A 164 -43.31 3.86 -21.75
N PRO A 165 -43.69 5.05 -22.25
CA PRO A 165 -44.98 5.60 -21.88
C PRO A 165 -46.03 4.56 -22.30
N SER A 166 -46.88 4.19 -21.35
CA SER A 166 -48.01 3.32 -21.63
C SER A 166 -48.95 4.10 -22.54
N ASP A 167 -48.97 3.78 -23.84
CA ASP A 167 -50.03 4.21 -24.75
C ASP A 167 -51.32 3.50 -24.35
N HIS A 168 -52.01 4.06 -23.36
CA HIS A 168 -53.43 3.85 -23.13
C HIS A 168 -54.09 5.22 -23.15
N ASP A 169 -54.52 5.61 -24.35
CA ASP A 169 -55.76 6.38 -24.55
C ASP A 169 -56.18 6.24 -26.02
N GLY A 170 -56.87 5.14 -26.31
CA GLY A 170 -57.72 5.01 -27.49
C GLY A 170 -59.19 5.11 -27.03
N PRO A 171 -60.05 5.87 -27.73
CA PRO A 171 -61.39 6.16 -27.26
C PRO A 171 -62.29 4.94 -27.34
N VAL A 172 -63.18 4.82 -26.36
CA VAL A 172 -64.31 3.91 -26.37
C VAL A 172 -65.33 4.42 -27.39
N LEU A 173 -65.45 3.74 -28.53
CA LEU A 173 -66.65 3.70 -29.37
C LEU A 173 -66.82 2.28 -29.94
#